data_AF-A0A2V9PL53-F1
#
_entry.id   AF-A0A2V9PL53-F1
#
_cell.length_a   1.000
_cell.length_b   1.000
_cell.length_c   1.000
_cell.angle_alpha   90.00
_cell.angle_beta   90.00
_cell.angle_gamma   90.00
#
_symmetry.space_group_name_H-M   'P 1'
#
loop_
_entity.id
_entity.type
_entity.pdbx_description
1 polymer ?
#
loop_
_entity_poly.entity_id
_entity_poly.type
_entity_poly.pdbx_seq_one_letter_code
_entity_poly.pdbx_strand_id
1 'polypeptide(L)'
;MTAGGNFADHLSAQLAIGLPAIEEAIRRRLLSFVKHRNSCCWRFGDSRNGSLRRIDAAPFRINGECVKAEAETHGNSWHQLIGLDDVVENDRRDILLLPEGSKDALAALHFADAEGTLSYVGVVAALGTGINLLAEDVERFIRRRVRIIADVDQVGIQTATRIGERLAPVAATVQIFSLAGLKRDDGSHVKDLFDLSRIDYDDFEANRDLWSVTDLNSKGERVTVLTKGHEFLFSPLPPPHGSPESHEFPVSSSQELEKELEKLAKRNACIARHTARTRRWKLERDLMAVEKRISRKLSPDELMKTFDEWHRTSHPHLDPKKTRDDYLGAFLAELGKVRVPTGEGEALKRALAGISTYPLPEIPGRPDAPESWRSVAALHRELAGQSANGRYFLSCRDAAKAHPGLNKDSANTINLALDRLGVIKLLRVGNARPGGNASEFRFLMPL
;
A
#
# COMPACT_ATOMS: atom_id res chain seq x y z
N MET A 1 -4.62 -2.98 40.78
CA MET A 1 -5.28 -2.63 39.51
C MET A 1 -5.63 -1.15 39.56
N THR A 2 -4.85 -0.31 38.88
CA THR A 2 -5.00 1.15 38.90
C THR A 2 -6.15 1.57 37.98
N ALA A 3 -6.93 2.58 38.36
CA ALA A 3 -8.11 3.06 37.63
C ALA A 3 -7.85 3.45 36.16
N GLY A 4 -6.59 3.59 35.74
CA GLY A 4 -6.20 3.89 34.36
C GLY A 4 -6.20 2.70 33.40
N GLY A 5 -6.01 1.45 33.88
CA GLY A 5 -5.93 0.28 33.00
C GLY A 5 -7.23 0.03 32.21
N ASN A 6 -8.37 0.17 32.88
CA ASN A 6 -9.69 -0.03 32.27
C ASN A 6 -9.98 1.01 31.16
N PHE A 7 -9.49 2.25 31.30
CA PHE A 7 -9.71 3.27 30.28
C PHE A 7 -8.81 3.10 29.04
N ALA A 8 -7.58 2.60 29.22
CA ALA A 8 -6.69 2.28 28.10
C ALA A 8 -7.25 1.14 27.24
N ASP A 9 -7.70 0.05 27.87
CA ASP A 9 -8.34 -1.07 27.18
C ASP A 9 -9.62 -0.62 26.46
N HIS A 10 -10.45 0.19 27.14
CA HIS A 10 -11.68 0.71 26.55
C HIS A 10 -11.38 1.60 25.33
N LEU A 11 -10.42 2.51 25.42
CA LEU A 11 -10.04 3.39 24.32
C LEU A 11 -9.45 2.59 23.14
N SER A 12 -8.60 1.61 23.43
CA SER A 12 -8.04 0.68 22.44
C SER A 12 -9.15 -0.03 21.66
N ALA A 13 -10.11 -0.63 22.37
CA ALA A 13 -11.24 -1.33 21.75
C ALA A 13 -12.16 -0.38 20.96
N GLN A 14 -12.46 0.79 21.52
CA GLN A 14 -13.34 1.78 20.90
C GLN A 14 -12.77 2.34 19.58
N LEU A 15 -11.47 2.63 19.56
CA LEU A 15 -10.81 3.20 18.39
C LEU A 15 -10.26 2.14 17.43
N ALA A 16 -10.33 0.86 17.79
CA ALA A 16 -9.64 -0.23 17.08
C ALA A 16 -8.13 0.04 16.90
N ILE A 17 -7.52 0.67 17.92
CA ILE A 17 -6.08 0.96 17.96
C ILE A 17 -5.43 -0.02 18.92
N GLY A 18 -4.30 -0.62 18.52
CA GLY A 18 -3.55 -1.56 19.34
C GLY A 18 -3.20 -1.00 20.71
N LEU A 19 -3.39 -1.81 21.76
CA LEU A 19 -3.07 -1.44 23.15
C LEU A 19 -1.62 -0.94 23.34
N PRO A 20 -0.58 -1.53 22.69
CA PRO A 20 0.80 -1.03 22.83
C PRO A 20 0.95 0.44 22.40
N ALA A 21 0.21 0.90 21.39
CA ALA A 21 0.24 2.29 20.97
C ALA A 21 -0.40 3.24 22.00
N ILE A 22 -1.47 2.79 22.66
CA ILE A 22 -2.12 3.54 23.76
C ILE A 22 -1.19 3.63 24.97
N GLU A 23 -0.60 2.50 25.37
CA GLU A 23 0.35 2.44 26.49
C GLU A 23 1.59 3.31 26.23
N GLU A 24 2.12 3.27 25.01
CA GLU A 24 3.24 4.10 24.61
C GLU A 24 2.89 5.59 24.62
N ALA A 25 1.69 5.97 24.16
CA ALA A 25 1.23 7.35 24.23
C ALA A 25 1.16 7.86 25.68
N ILE A 26 0.70 7.03 26.61
CA ILE A 26 0.68 7.32 28.05
C ILE A 26 2.10 7.43 28.59
N ARG A 27 2.98 6.49 28.23
CA ARG A 27 4.38 6.46 28.66
C ARG A 27 5.13 7.72 28.22
N ARG A 28 4.86 8.23 27.01
CA ARG A 28 5.40 9.49 26.48
C ARG A 28 4.71 10.74 27.02
N ARG A 29 3.72 10.58 27.90
CA ARG A 29 2.91 11.68 28.45
C ARG A 29 2.15 12.47 27.38
N LEU A 30 1.85 11.83 26.25
CA LEU A 30 1.04 12.40 25.17
C LEU A 30 -0.44 12.05 25.32
N LEU A 31 -0.75 10.98 26.06
CA LEU A 31 -2.12 10.55 26.32
C LEU A 31 -2.39 10.48 27.83
N SER A 32 -3.52 11.04 28.25
CA SER A 32 -4.01 10.92 29.63
C SER A 32 -5.52 10.83 29.68
N PHE A 33 -6.06 10.31 30.78
CA PHE A 33 -7.50 10.22 31.01
C PHE A 33 -7.91 11.20 32.11
N VAL A 34 -8.90 12.03 31.81
CA VAL A 34 -9.35 13.12 32.69
C VAL A 34 -10.86 13.21 32.73
N LYS A 35 -11.40 13.84 33.78
CA LYS A 35 -12.82 14.19 33.83
C LYS A 35 -12.98 15.64 33.38
N HIS A 36 -13.77 15.86 32.33
CA HIS A 36 -14.04 17.18 31.77
C HIS A 36 -15.52 17.36 31.46
N ARG A 37 -16.12 18.48 31.86
CA ARG A 37 -17.57 18.78 31.71
C ARG A 37 -18.47 17.60 32.14
N ASN A 38 -18.16 16.98 33.27
CA ASN A 38 -18.83 15.80 33.83
C ASN A 38 -18.74 14.50 33.02
N SER A 39 -17.91 14.46 31.97
CA SER A 39 -17.66 13.27 31.15
C SER A 39 -16.24 12.75 31.34
N CYS A 40 -16.08 11.42 31.29
CA CYS A 40 -14.76 10.81 31.17
C CYS A 40 -14.22 11.08 29.75
N CYS A 41 -13.02 11.63 29.68
CA CYS A 41 -12.37 12.04 28.45
C CYS A 41 -10.97 11.46 28.37
N TRP A 42 -10.50 11.24 27.16
CA TRP A 42 -9.08 11.09 26.89
C TRP A 42 -8.56 12.40 26.30
N ARG A 43 -7.36 12.77 26.73
CA ARG A 43 -6.64 13.96 26.33
C ARG A 43 -5.41 13.52 25.54
N PHE A 44 -5.32 13.95 24.28
CA PHE A 44 -4.06 13.88 23.54
C PHE A 44 -3.40 15.25 23.57
N GLY A 45 -2.23 15.34 24.19
CA GLY A 45 -1.57 16.61 24.47
C GLY A 45 -0.37 16.42 25.38
N ASP A 46 0.50 17.41 25.43
CA ASP A 46 1.66 17.48 26.31
C ASP A 46 1.50 18.63 27.31
N SER A 47 2.61 19.16 27.83
CA SER A 47 2.59 20.28 28.79
C SER A 47 2.25 21.63 28.15
N ARG A 48 2.35 21.75 26.82
CA ARG A 48 2.16 23.00 26.09
C ARG A 48 0.71 23.19 25.67
N ASN A 49 0.08 22.15 25.13
CA ASN A 49 -1.33 22.15 24.76
C ASN A 49 -1.89 20.72 24.61
N GLY A 50 -3.18 20.64 24.27
CA GLY A 50 -3.86 19.36 24.11
C GLY A 50 -5.27 19.49 23.55
N SER A 51 -5.84 18.34 23.22
CA SER A 51 -7.24 18.21 22.82
C SER A 51 -7.92 17.07 23.56
N LEU A 52 -9.17 17.34 23.94
CA LEU A 52 -10.03 16.45 24.70
C LEU A 52 -11.05 15.81 23.78
N ARG A 53 -11.29 14.53 23.99
CA ARG A 53 -12.40 13.79 23.38
C ARG A 53 -13.05 12.91 24.44
N ARG A 54 -14.37 12.76 24.36
CA ARG A 54 -15.11 11.91 25.30
C ARG A 54 -14.82 10.46 25.02
N ILE A 55 -14.68 9.68 26.08
CA ILE A 55 -14.46 8.24 25.99
C ILE A 55 -15.68 7.50 25.43
N ASP A 56 -16.88 8.05 25.61
CA ASP A 56 -18.12 7.51 25.04
C ASP A 56 -18.35 7.89 23.57
N ALA A 57 -17.37 8.51 22.91
CA ALA A 57 -17.44 9.02 21.53
C ALA A 57 -18.45 10.15 21.28
N ALA A 58 -19.25 10.54 22.27
CA ALA A 58 -20.26 11.58 22.08
C ALA A 58 -19.57 12.95 21.90
N PRO A 59 -20.18 13.88 21.14
CA PRO A 59 -19.67 15.24 21.04
C PRO A 59 -19.84 15.99 22.38
N PHE A 60 -19.04 17.04 22.56
CA PHE A 60 -19.30 18.07 23.56
C PHE A 60 -20.41 19.00 23.05
N ARG A 61 -21.21 19.54 23.96
CA ARG A 61 -22.10 20.67 23.68
C ARG A 61 -21.46 21.93 24.23
N ILE A 62 -20.98 22.80 23.35
CA ILE A 62 -20.27 24.04 23.72
C ILE A 62 -20.98 25.17 23.00
N ASN A 63 -21.49 26.16 23.74
CA ASN A 63 -22.20 27.33 23.18
C ASN A 63 -23.34 26.96 22.20
N GLY A 64 -24.02 25.84 22.43
CA GLY A 64 -25.09 25.34 21.56
C GLY A 64 -24.63 24.47 20.37
N GLU A 65 -23.32 24.39 20.13
CA GLU A 65 -22.74 23.61 19.03
C GLU A 65 -22.27 22.22 19.50
N CYS A 66 -22.39 21.24 18.61
CA CYS A 66 -21.88 19.88 18.82
C CYS A 66 -20.45 19.78 18.29
N VAL A 67 -19.47 19.73 19.20
CA VAL A 67 -18.05 19.70 18.86
C VAL A 67 -17.46 18.33 19.18
N LYS A 68 -16.80 17.68 18.22
CA LYS A 68 -16.24 16.31 18.37
C LYS A 68 -14.96 16.24 19.21
N ALA A 69 -14.27 17.36 19.38
CA ALA A 69 -13.06 17.51 20.18
C ALA A 69 -12.97 18.95 20.69
N GLU A 70 -12.50 19.15 21.91
CA GLU A 70 -12.28 20.47 22.50
C GLU A 70 -10.78 20.70 22.65
N ALA A 71 -10.23 21.72 22.01
CA ALA A 71 -8.86 22.16 22.24
C ALA A 71 -8.77 22.88 23.59
N GLU A 72 -7.73 22.60 24.38
CA GLU A 72 -7.58 23.17 25.72
C GLU A 72 -7.12 24.63 25.72
N THR A 73 -6.41 25.04 24.68
CA THR A 73 -5.80 26.36 24.59
C THR A 73 -6.43 27.18 23.47
N HIS A 74 -6.63 28.47 23.75
CA HIS A 74 -7.03 29.49 22.77
C HIS A 74 -5.86 30.47 22.53
N GLY A 75 -5.90 31.23 21.42
CA GLY A 75 -4.83 32.17 21.07
C GLY A 75 -3.49 31.48 20.72
N ASN A 76 -2.35 32.14 20.86
CA ASN A 76 -1.09 31.64 20.29
C ASN A 76 -0.69 30.21 20.71
N SER A 77 -1.13 29.72 21.87
CA SER A 77 -0.84 28.37 22.34
C SER A 77 -1.49 27.25 21.50
N TRP A 78 -2.57 27.51 20.75
CA TRP A 78 -3.11 26.49 19.83
C TRP A 78 -2.18 26.24 18.62
N HIS A 79 -1.23 27.15 18.38
CA HIS A 79 -0.22 27.01 17.34
C HIS A 79 0.97 26.14 17.71
N GLN A 80 1.07 25.72 18.97
CA GLN A 80 2.15 24.86 19.45
C GLN A 80 1.93 23.42 18.99
N LEU A 81 3.01 22.76 18.60
CA LEU A 81 2.96 21.36 18.16
C LEU A 81 3.02 20.40 19.35
N ILE A 82 1.99 19.56 19.50
CA ILE A 82 1.93 18.50 20.52
C ILE A 82 2.98 17.45 20.21
N GLY A 83 3.75 17.04 21.21
CA GLY A 83 4.73 15.95 21.13
C GLY A 83 6.09 16.35 20.60
N LEU A 84 6.28 17.63 20.24
CA LEU A 84 7.58 18.13 19.81
C LEU A 84 8.62 18.12 20.95
N ASP A 85 8.19 18.30 22.20
CA ASP A 85 9.07 18.17 23.36
C ASP A 85 9.60 16.73 23.51
N ASP A 86 8.73 15.71 23.39
CA ASP A 86 9.15 14.27 23.41
C ASP A 86 10.18 13.98 22.32
N VAL A 87 10.01 14.55 21.12
CA VAL A 87 10.95 14.42 20.00
C VAL A 87 12.33 14.99 20.34
N VAL A 88 12.37 16.17 20.95
CA VAL A 88 13.63 16.84 21.29
C VAL A 88 14.32 16.15 22.46
N GLU A 89 13.59 15.86 23.54
CA GLU A 89 14.11 15.24 24.75
C GLU A 89 14.68 13.84 24.51
N ASN A 90 14.09 13.08 23.58
CA ASN A 90 14.52 11.71 23.27
C ASN A 90 15.33 11.60 21.97
N ASP A 91 15.82 12.71 21.43
CA ASP A 91 16.58 12.80 20.17
C ASP A 91 16.01 11.97 19.02
N ARG A 92 14.68 12.03 18.85
CA ARG A 92 14.00 11.28 17.79
C ARG A 92 14.31 11.93 16.46
N ARG A 93 14.98 11.18 15.58
CA ARG A 93 15.41 11.68 14.28
C ARG A 93 14.29 11.72 13.25
N ASP A 94 13.38 10.76 13.30
CA ASP A 94 12.28 10.62 12.37
C ASP A 94 10.98 11.08 13.02
N ILE A 95 10.22 11.93 12.32
CA ILE A 95 8.99 12.52 12.84
C ILE A 95 7.84 12.26 11.87
N LEU A 96 6.72 11.77 12.39
CA LEU A 96 5.42 11.82 11.76
C LEU A 96 4.72 13.09 12.25
N LEU A 97 4.40 14.00 11.33
CA LEU A 97 3.71 15.24 11.62
C LEU A 97 2.28 15.16 11.08
N LEU A 98 1.30 15.26 11.98
CA LEU A 98 -0.12 15.15 11.71
C LEU A 98 -0.72 16.56 11.85
N PRO A 99 -1.03 17.26 10.74
CA PRO A 99 -1.58 18.61 10.81
C PRO A 99 -2.97 18.66 11.44
N GLU A 100 -3.63 17.51 11.55
CA GLU A 100 -5.00 17.38 12.00
C GLU A 100 -5.12 16.20 12.95
N GLY A 101 -5.83 16.42 14.06
CA GLY A 101 -6.48 15.34 14.79
C GLY A 101 -5.62 14.60 15.82
N SER A 102 -6.15 14.54 17.04
CA SER A 102 -5.65 13.64 18.09
C SER A 102 -5.83 12.15 17.78
N LYS A 103 -6.78 11.79 16.91
CA LYS A 103 -7.02 10.40 16.51
C LYS A 103 -5.94 9.94 15.55
N ASP A 104 -5.57 10.78 14.60
CA ASP A 104 -4.51 10.53 13.64
C ASP A 104 -3.16 10.38 14.32
N ALA A 105 -2.91 11.14 15.39
CA ALA A 105 -1.71 10.97 16.20
C ALA A 105 -1.67 9.61 16.93
N LEU A 106 -2.80 9.12 17.45
CA LEU A 106 -2.88 7.76 18.02
C LEU A 106 -2.76 6.68 16.92
N ALA A 107 -3.33 6.92 15.74
CA ALA A 107 -3.18 6.03 14.58
C ALA A 107 -1.73 5.98 14.09
N ALA A 108 -1.00 7.10 14.13
CA ALA A 108 0.42 7.13 13.81
C ALA A 108 1.24 6.25 14.76
N LEU A 109 0.96 6.29 16.06
CA LEU A 109 1.56 5.38 17.04
C LEU A 109 1.16 3.92 16.77
N HIS A 110 -0.08 3.66 16.35
CA HIS A 110 -0.53 2.32 15.97
C HIS A 110 0.26 1.75 14.79
N PHE A 111 0.43 2.52 13.71
CA PHE A 111 1.23 2.09 12.57
C PHE A 111 2.70 1.96 12.93
N ALA A 112 3.22 2.83 13.81
CA ALA A 112 4.60 2.73 14.28
C ALA A 112 4.84 1.44 15.08
N ASP A 113 3.87 1.01 15.89
CA ASP A 113 3.90 -0.29 16.57
C ASP A 113 3.92 -1.45 15.57
N ALA A 114 2.97 -1.44 14.62
CA ALA A 114 2.85 -2.48 13.59
C ALA A 114 4.12 -2.59 12.71
N GLU A 115 4.82 -1.48 12.48
CA GLU A 115 6.05 -1.42 11.69
C GLU A 115 7.33 -1.63 12.52
N GLY A 116 7.23 -1.79 13.84
CA GLY A 116 8.38 -1.92 14.73
C GLY A 116 9.24 -0.65 14.84
N THR A 117 8.66 0.51 14.53
CA THR A 117 9.32 1.82 14.58
C THR A 117 8.94 2.62 15.83
N LEU A 118 7.97 2.13 16.60
CA LEU A 118 7.37 2.81 17.74
C LEU A 118 8.43 3.44 18.63
N SER A 119 9.41 2.66 19.10
CA SER A 119 10.39 3.12 20.10
C SER A 119 11.23 4.33 19.70
N TYR A 120 11.43 4.60 18.40
CA TYR A 120 12.32 5.67 17.92
C TYR A 120 11.64 6.74 17.06
N VAL A 121 10.47 6.49 16.47
CA VAL A 121 9.75 7.52 15.70
C VAL A 121 9.07 8.52 16.63
N GLY A 122 9.17 9.80 16.28
CA GLY A 122 8.45 10.89 16.91
C GLY A 122 7.06 11.06 16.31
N VAL A 123 6.05 11.34 17.13
CA VAL A 123 4.71 11.70 16.66
C VAL A 123 4.40 13.10 17.13
N VAL A 124 4.16 13.99 16.17
CA VAL A 124 3.91 15.40 16.39
C VAL A 124 2.56 15.76 15.78
N ALA A 125 1.68 16.39 16.55
CA ALA A 125 0.34 16.73 16.09
C ALA A 125 0.06 18.23 16.20
N ALA A 126 -0.72 18.75 15.25
CA ALA A 126 -1.25 20.10 15.28
C ALA A 126 -2.77 20.05 15.55
N LEU A 127 -3.31 21.10 16.16
CA LEU A 127 -4.72 21.19 16.51
C LEU A 127 -5.56 21.85 15.39
N GLY A 128 -5.37 21.40 14.16
CA GLY A 128 -6.21 21.73 13.01
C GLY A 128 -5.54 22.54 11.89
N THR A 129 -6.27 22.69 10.79
CA THR A 129 -5.80 23.21 9.49
C THR A 129 -5.35 24.67 9.48
N GLY A 130 -5.75 25.46 10.48
CA GLY A 130 -5.31 26.86 10.58
C GLY A 130 -3.91 27.04 11.17
N ILE A 131 -3.19 25.97 11.48
CA ILE A 131 -1.92 26.02 12.22
C ILE A 131 -0.86 26.91 11.54
N ASN A 132 -0.24 27.79 12.33
CA ASN A 132 0.87 28.63 11.93
C ASN A 132 2.09 28.25 12.78
N LEU A 133 3.05 27.54 12.21
CA LEU A 133 4.22 27.07 12.97
C LEU A 133 4.99 28.23 13.60
N LEU A 134 5.23 28.15 14.91
CA LEU A 134 6.05 29.11 15.63
C LEU A 134 7.52 28.94 15.24
N ALA A 135 8.28 30.05 15.19
CA ALA A 135 9.70 30.00 14.82
C ALA A 135 10.51 29.06 15.74
N GLU A 136 10.23 29.11 17.05
CA GLU A 136 10.82 28.22 18.05
C GLU A 136 10.55 26.73 17.81
N ASP A 137 9.39 26.40 17.22
CA ASP A 137 9.03 25.02 16.89
C ASP A 137 9.75 24.57 15.62
N VAL A 138 9.85 25.45 14.61
CA VAL A 138 10.56 25.17 13.35
C VAL A 138 12.03 24.85 13.59
N GLU A 139 12.72 25.58 14.47
CA GLU A 139 14.13 25.34 14.80
C GLU A 139 14.37 23.94 15.40
N ARG A 140 13.38 23.38 16.10
CA ARG A 140 13.50 22.03 16.69
C ARG A 140 13.50 20.92 15.64
N PHE A 141 13.18 21.22 14.38
CA PHE A 141 13.29 20.26 13.27
C PHE A 141 14.69 20.17 12.65
N ILE A 142 15.67 20.97 13.09
CA ILE A 142 17.05 20.91 12.59
C ILE A 142 17.56 19.46 12.60
N ARG A 143 18.09 19.01 11.44
CA ARG A 143 18.67 17.66 11.21
C ARG A 143 17.70 16.48 11.33
N ARG A 144 16.41 16.73 11.59
CA ARG A 144 15.37 15.69 11.66
C ARG A 144 14.73 15.45 10.31
N ARG A 145 14.20 14.26 10.09
CA ARG A 145 13.42 13.89 8.90
C ARG A 145 11.95 13.92 9.26
N VAL A 146 11.12 14.51 8.41
CA VAL A 146 9.71 14.74 8.69
C VAL A 146 8.87 14.11 7.58
N ARG A 147 7.87 13.34 7.96
CA ARG A 147 6.78 12.92 7.07
C ARG A 147 5.49 13.54 7.56
N ILE A 148 4.89 14.36 6.72
CA ILE A 148 3.62 15.01 6.95
C ILE A 148 2.52 14.12 6.36
N ILE A 149 1.54 13.77 7.17
CA ILE A 149 0.37 12.97 6.76
C ILE A 149 -0.86 13.81 7.07
N ALA A 150 -1.62 14.17 6.04
CA ALA A 150 -2.77 15.06 6.18
C ALA A 150 -4.03 14.44 5.59
N ASP A 151 -5.16 15.04 5.94
CA ASP A 151 -6.47 14.63 5.49
C ASP A 151 -6.58 14.75 3.95
N VAL A 152 -7.37 13.85 3.36
CA VAL A 152 -7.65 13.77 1.92
C VAL A 152 -8.75 14.75 1.54
N ASP A 153 -8.51 16.02 1.85
CA ASP A 153 -9.30 17.13 1.36
C ASP A 153 -8.41 18.31 0.97
N GLN A 154 -9.02 19.32 0.33
CA GLN A 154 -8.29 20.47 -0.17
C GLN A 154 -7.59 21.26 0.97
N VAL A 155 -8.20 21.30 2.16
CA VAL A 155 -7.72 22.08 3.28
C VAL A 155 -6.53 21.38 3.96
N GLY A 156 -6.61 20.07 4.15
CA GLY A 156 -5.53 19.24 4.67
C GLY A 156 -4.31 19.26 3.76
N ILE A 157 -4.50 19.11 2.44
CA ILE A 157 -3.41 19.18 1.45
C ILE A 157 -2.71 20.55 1.46
N GLN A 158 -3.48 21.65 1.52
CA GLN A 158 -2.91 23.00 1.59
C GLN A 158 -2.15 23.21 2.91
N THR A 159 -2.67 22.69 4.02
CA THR A 159 -2.03 22.77 5.34
C THR A 159 -0.70 22.00 5.34
N ALA A 160 -0.69 20.77 4.82
CA ALA A 160 0.52 19.96 4.71
C ALA A 160 1.60 20.65 3.87
N THR A 161 1.19 21.26 2.75
CA THR A 161 2.07 22.00 1.87
C THR A 161 2.70 23.21 2.58
N ARG A 162 1.87 24.05 3.23
CA ARG A 162 2.32 25.22 3.99
C ARG A 162 3.28 24.86 5.12
N ILE A 163 3.00 23.79 5.87
CA ILE A 163 3.88 23.26 6.91
C ILE A 163 5.19 22.79 6.28
N GLY A 164 5.09 22.02 5.20
CA GLY A 164 6.24 21.44 4.52
C GLY A 164 7.21 22.50 3.98
N GLU A 165 6.70 23.56 3.35
CA GLU A 165 7.48 24.71 2.88
C GLU A 165 8.25 25.39 4.01
N ARG A 166 7.64 25.53 5.19
CA ARG A 166 8.29 26.14 6.36
C ARG A 166 9.37 25.27 6.97
N LEU A 167 9.21 23.95 6.90
CA LEU A 167 10.17 23.00 7.47
C LEU A 167 11.31 22.66 6.51
N ALA A 168 11.09 22.71 5.19
CA ALA A 168 12.07 22.32 4.16
C ALA A 168 13.42 23.06 4.26
N PRO A 169 13.50 24.35 4.67
CA PRO A 169 14.79 25.02 4.83
C PRO A 169 15.64 24.49 6.00
N VAL A 170 15.01 23.89 7.00
CA VAL A 170 15.61 23.61 8.32
C VAL A 170 15.76 22.10 8.58
N ALA A 171 14.76 21.31 8.22
CA ALA A 171 14.76 19.86 8.36
C ALA A 171 15.77 19.19 7.41
N ALA A 172 16.25 18.00 7.77
CA ALA A 172 17.11 17.20 6.90
C ALA A 172 16.36 16.70 5.66
N THR A 173 15.08 16.37 5.82
CA THR A 173 14.18 15.94 4.73
C THR A 173 12.75 16.19 5.15
N VAL A 174 11.92 16.67 4.23
CA VAL A 174 10.46 16.77 4.44
C VAL A 174 9.76 15.97 3.34
N GLN A 175 8.85 15.11 3.75
CA GLN A 175 8.01 14.29 2.88
C GLN A 175 6.54 14.61 3.16
N ILE A 176 5.71 14.62 2.11
CA ILE A 176 4.26 14.59 2.23
C ILE A 176 3.79 13.21 1.78
N PHE A 177 2.97 12.56 2.61
CA PHE A 177 2.40 11.24 2.33
C PHE A 177 0.92 11.37 1.95
N SER A 178 0.55 10.84 0.78
CA SER A 178 -0.81 10.93 0.25
C SER A 178 -1.65 9.70 0.57
N LEU A 179 -2.78 9.91 1.25
CA LEU A 179 -3.80 8.89 1.51
C LEU A 179 -4.86 8.78 0.37
N ALA A 180 -4.71 9.56 -0.70
CA ALA A 180 -5.72 9.69 -1.75
C ALA A 180 -6.00 8.37 -2.51
N GLY A 181 -7.27 8.11 -2.81
CA GLY A 181 -7.66 6.94 -3.62
C GLY A 181 -7.67 5.61 -2.87
N LEU A 182 -7.56 5.62 -1.53
CA LEU A 182 -7.69 4.45 -0.68
C LEU A 182 -9.11 4.27 -0.17
N LYS A 183 -9.51 3.03 0.12
CA LYS A 183 -10.81 2.69 0.70
C LYS A 183 -10.67 1.90 1.99
N ARG A 184 -11.70 2.05 2.81
CA ARG A 184 -11.92 1.32 4.04
C ARG A 184 -12.63 0.00 3.76
N ASP A 185 -12.60 -0.89 4.75
CA ASP A 185 -13.29 -2.19 4.78
C ASP A 185 -14.80 -2.11 4.46
N ASP A 186 -15.43 -0.98 4.76
CA ASP A 186 -16.83 -0.68 4.45
C ASP A 186 -17.05 -0.12 3.03
N GLY A 187 -15.99 -0.02 2.22
CA GLY A 187 -16.00 0.49 0.85
C GLY A 187 -15.97 2.02 0.73
N SER A 188 -16.05 2.76 1.84
CA SER A 188 -15.92 4.22 1.84
C SER A 188 -14.47 4.67 1.67
N HIS A 189 -14.24 5.93 1.30
CA HIS A 189 -12.89 6.46 1.11
C HIS A 189 -12.18 6.70 2.45
N VAL A 190 -10.88 6.41 2.49
CA VAL A 190 -9.99 6.85 3.58
C VAL A 190 -9.86 8.37 3.50
N LYS A 191 -10.21 9.05 4.60
CA LYS A 191 -10.17 10.52 4.68
C LYS A 191 -8.99 11.04 5.47
N ASP A 192 -8.54 10.28 6.46
CA ASP A 192 -7.50 10.67 7.41
C ASP A 192 -6.66 9.44 7.78
N LEU A 193 -5.63 9.62 8.60
CA LEU A 193 -4.75 8.51 8.99
C LEU A 193 -5.46 7.54 9.93
N PHE A 194 -6.41 8.03 10.74
CA PHE A 194 -7.23 7.18 11.58
C PHE A 194 -8.10 6.22 10.75
N ASP A 195 -8.74 6.69 9.68
CA ASP A 195 -9.52 5.88 8.76
C ASP A 195 -8.66 4.81 8.07
N LEU A 196 -7.36 5.06 7.86
CA LEU A 196 -6.43 4.08 7.32
C LEU A 196 -6.31 2.83 8.19
N SER A 197 -6.55 2.92 9.51
CA SER A 197 -6.55 1.74 10.41
C SER A 197 -7.63 0.72 10.03
N ARG A 198 -8.64 1.15 9.26
CA ARG A 198 -9.74 0.33 8.75
C ARG A 198 -9.65 0.12 7.24
N ILE A 199 -8.45 0.22 6.66
CA ILE A 199 -8.24 0.02 5.23
C ILE A 199 -8.80 -1.34 4.78
N ASP A 200 -9.42 -1.36 3.61
CA ASP A 200 -9.86 -2.60 2.98
C ASP A 200 -8.65 -3.49 2.66
N TYR A 201 -8.81 -4.80 2.86
CA TYR A 201 -7.73 -5.75 2.67
C TYR A 201 -7.17 -5.72 1.24
N ASP A 202 -8.04 -5.65 0.23
CA ASP A 202 -7.60 -5.62 -1.17
C ASP A 202 -6.90 -4.28 -1.48
N ASP A 203 -7.39 -3.16 -0.95
CA ASP A 203 -6.72 -1.86 -1.09
C ASP A 203 -5.37 -1.80 -0.36
N PHE A 204 -5.26 -2.38 0.84
CA PHE A 204 -3.99 -2.48 1.56
C PHE A 204 -2.96 -3.32 0.80
N GLU A 205 -3.38 -4.47 0.25
CA GLU A 205 -2.53 -5.32 -0.60
C GLU A 205 -2.22 -4.67 -1.96
N ALA A 206 -3.12 -3.82 -2.45
CA ALA A 206 -2.93 -3.13 -3.71
C ALA A 206 -1.89 -2.01 -3.63
N ASN A 207 -1.78 -1.33 -2.49
CA ASN A 207 -0.97 -0.14 -2.27
C ASN A 207 0.22 -0.45 -1.34
N ARG A 208 1.27 -1.07 -1.89
CA ARG A 208 2.43 -1.58 -1.11
C ARG A 208 3.27 -0.52 -0.40
N ASP A 209 3.09 0.74 -0.75
CA ASP A 209 3.67 1.88 -0.05
C ASP A 209 3.02 2.14 1.31
N LEU A 210 1.81 1.63 1.55
CA LEU A 210 1.12 1.65 2.85
C LEU A 210 1.68 0.68 3.88
N TRP A 211 2.69 -0.12 3.52
CA TRP A 211 3.26 -1.11 4.45
C TRP A 211 4.41 -0.56 5.25
N SER A 212 4.74 0.69 4.97
CA SER A 212 5.75 1.44 5.70
C SER A 212 5.32 2.92 5.69
N VAL A 213 4.14 3.16 6.27
CA VAL A 213 3.55 4.49 6.49
C VAL A 213 4.49 5.32 7.36
N THR A 214 5.16 4.69 8.32
CA THR A 214 6.03 5.37 9.28
C THR A 214 7.52 5.36 8.91
N ASP A 215 7.95 4.48 8.00
CA ASP A 215 9.34 4.45 7.53
C ASP A 215 9.64 5.57 6.54
N LEU A 216 10.39 6.59 6.97
CA LEU A 216 10.80 7.73 6.14
C LEU A 216 11.79 7.35 5.00
N ASN A 217 12.31 6.13 4.98
CA ASN A 217 13.08 5.61 3.83
C ASN A 217 12.18 5.07 2.72
N SER A 218 10.88 4.88 2.98
CA SER A 218 9.94 4.37 1.98
C SER A 218 9.82 5.35 0.80
N LYS A 219 9.80 4.78 -0.40
CA LYS A 219 9.64 5.48 -1.68
C LYS A 219 8.40 4.92 -2.38
N GLY A 220 7.68 5.76 -3.09
CA GLY A 220 6.46 5.37 -3.79
C GLY A 220 5.72 6.57 -4.34
N GLU A 221 4.67 6.30 -5.13
CA GLU A 221 3.85 7.33 -5.77
C GLU A 221 3.12 8.22 -4.75
N ARG A 222 2.90 7.72 -3.52
CA ARG A 222 2.29 8.49 -2.42
C ARG A 222 3.25 9.39 -1.66
N VAL A 223 4.56 9.30 -1.91
CA VAL A 223 5.58 10.07 -1.17
C VAL A 223 6.14 11.17 -2.04
N THR A 224 5.86 12.42 -1.68
CA THR A 224 6.46 13.60 -2.31
C THR A 224 7.56 14.16 -1.39
N VAL A 225 8.80 14.24 -1.88
CA VAL A 225 9.92 14.84 -1.14
C VAL A 225 10.03 16.32 -1.50
N LEU A 226 10.02 17.20 -0.50
CA LEU A 226 10.25 18.64 -0.71
C LEU A 226 11.76 18.92 -0.75
N THR A 227 12.25 19.52 -1.82
CA THR A 227 13.65 19.96 -1.96
C THR A 227 13.76 21.48 -1.91
N LYS A 228 14.95 22.01 -1.56
CA LYS A 228 15.27 23.44 -1.33
C LYS A 228 15.10 24.37 -2.55
N GLY A 229 14.40 23.96 -3.61
CA GLY A 229 14.17 24.76 -4.81
C GLY A 229 12.92 24.41 -5.62
N HIS A 230 11.91 23.77 -5.02
CA HIS A 230 10.67 23.50 -5.76
C HIS A 230 9.78 24.73 -5.87
N GLU A 231 9.73 25.33 -7.07
CA GLU A 231 8.50 25.94 -7.56
C GLU A 231 7.44 24.84 -7.75
N PHE A 232 6.24 25.13 -7.25
CA PHE A 232 5.10 24.22 -7.29
C PHE A 232 4.56 24.09 -8.71
N LEU A 233 4.83 22.95 -9.34
CA LEU A 233 3.99 22.43 -10.41
C LEU A 233 3.40 21.10 -9.93
N PHE A 234 2.18 21.15 -9.42
CA PHE A 234 1.27 20.03 -9.63
C PHE A 234 0.97 20.03 -11.14
N SER A 235 1.80 19.37 -11.94
CA SER A 235 1.46 19.12 -13.34
C SER A 235 0.50 17.93 -13.40
N PRO A 236 -0.66 18.07 -14.05
CA PRO A 236 -1.35 16.94 -14.64
C PRO A 236 -0.37 16.25 -15.61
N LEU A 237 -0.37 14.92 -15.62
CA LEU A 237 0.46 14.12 -16.54
C LEU A 237 0.43 14.70 -17.98
N PRO A 238 1.58 15.05 -18.59
CA PRO A 238 1.62 15.48 -19.98
C PRO A 238 1.51 14.29 -20.94
N PRO A 239 0.97 14.49 -22.16
CA PRO A 239 0.93 13.47 -23.19
C PRO A 239 2.34 13.22 -23.77
N PRO A 240 2.65 12.01 -24.26
CA PRO A 240 3.95 11.73 -24.83
C PRO A 240 4.07 12.35 -26.23
N HIS A 241 4.93 13.36 -26.37
CA HIS A 241 5.45 13.78 -27.68
C HIS A 241 6.65 12.90 -28.08
N GLY A 242 6.70 12.55 -29.36
CA GLY A 242 7.80 11.83 -30.04
C GLY A 242 9.14 12.58 -29.96
N SER A 243 10.29 12.01 -30.30
CA SER A 243 10.68 11.10 -31.40
C SER A 243 12.09 10.51 -31.07
N PRO A 244 12.89 9.88 -31.97
CA PRO A 244 12.65 9.05 -33.17
C PRO A 244 13.29 7.63 -33.06
N GLU A 245 13.03 6.78 -34.06
CA GLU A 245 13.83 5.61 -34.58
C GLU A 245 14.58 4.70 -33.59
N SER A 246 14.56 3.36 -33.64
CA SER A 246 14.01 2.35 -34.55
C SER A 246 14.22 1.00 -33.84
N HIS A 247 13.32 0.04 -34.01
CA HIS A 247 13.64 -1.38 -34.20
C HIS A 247 12.33 -2.16 -34.41
N GLU A 248 12.20 -2.65 -35.63
CA GLU A 248 11.04 -3.36 -36.18
C GLU A 248 10.78 -4.69 -35.45
N PHE A 249 9.55 -4.88 -34.97
CA PHE A 249 8.97 -6.20 -34.69
C PHE A 249 7.51 -6.20 -35.19
N PRO A 250 6.98 -7.36 -35.61
CA PRO A 250 5.98 -7.44 -36.67
C PRO A 250 4.62 -6.90 -36.23
N VAL A 251 4.14 -5.87 -36.93
CA VAL A 251 2.83 -5.26 -36.73
C VAL A 251 1.77 -6.21 -37.29
N SER A 252 1.02 -6.86 -36.40
CA SER A 252 -0.27 -7.46 -36.77
C SER A 252 -1.20 -6.34 -37.22
N SER A 253 -1.82 -6.49 -38.40
CA SER A 253 -2.63 -5.44 -39.01
C SER A 253 -3.83 -5.07 -38.12
N SER A 254 -4.25 -3.80 -38.13
CA SER A 254 -5.38 -3.33 -37.30
C SER A 254 -6.65 -4.16 -37.47
N GLN A 255 -6.88 -4.74 -38.65
CA GLN A 255 -8.03 -5.62 -38.93
C GLN A 255 -7.93 -6.99 -38.25
N GLU A 256 -6.72 -7.53 -38.06
CA GLU A 256 -6.54 -8.80 -37.33
C GLU A 256 -6.78 -8.63 -35.83
N LEU A 257 -6.29 -7.52 -35.28
CA LEU A 257 -6.51 -7.18 -33.88
C LEU A 257 -7.99 -6.96 -33.58
N GLU A 258 -8.73 -6.21 -34.41
CA GLU A 258 -10.17 -6.03 -34.23
C GLU A 258 -10.93 -7.37 -34.22
N LYS A 259 -10.61 -8.29 -35.15
CA LYS A 259 -11.22 -9.64 -35.19
C LYS A 259 -10.87 -10.47 -33.94
N GLU A 260 -9.67 -10.33 -33.42
CA GLU A 260 -9.26 -11.02 -32.20
C GLU A 260 -10.01 -10.50 -30.98
N LEU A 261 -10.12 -9.19 -30.83
CA LEU A 261 -10.86 -8.55 -29.74
C LEU A 261 -12.35 -8.96 -29.76
N GLU A 262 -12.97 -9.00 -30.94
CA GLU A 262 -14.33 -9.49 -31.12
C GLU A 262 -14.48 -10.96 -30.69
N LYS A 263 -13.53 -11.83 -31.06
CA LYS A 263 -13.51 -13.24 -30.64
C LYS A 263 -13.35 -13.37 -29.12
N LEU A 264 -12.50 -12.55 -28.50
CA LEU A 264 -12.30 -12.52 -27.04
C LEU A 264 -13.59 -12.12 -26.32
N ALA A 265 -14.29 -11.10 -26.82
CA ALA A 265 -15.57 -10.67 -26.29
C ALA A 265 -16.60 -11.81 -26.31
N LYS A 266 -16.78 -12.47 -27.46
CA LYS A 266 -17.70 -13.62 -27.62
C LYS A 266 -17.33 -14.80 -26.74
N ARG A 267 -16.05 -15.19 -26.71
CA ARG A 267 -15.55 -16.32 -25.89
C ARG A 267 -15.80 -16.12 -24.40
N ASN A 268 -15.73 -14.87 -23.96
CA ASN A 268 -15.95 -14.48 -22.58
C ASN A 268 -17.38 -14.00 -22.31
N ALA A 269 -18.33 -14.20 -23.22
CA ALA A 269 -19.72 -13.84 -22.98
C ALA A 269 -20.34 -14.68 -21.84
N CYS A 270 -21.37 -14.12 -21.20
CA CYS A 270 -22.14 -14.80 -20.17
C CYS A 270 -22.91 -15.98 -20.76
N ILE A 271 -22.92 -17.10 -20.05
CA ILE A 271 -23.71 -18.30 -20.38
C ILE A 271 -24.81 -18.57 -19.35
N ALA A 272 -24.78 -17.85 -18.22
CA ALA A 272 -25.76 -17.95 -17.14
C ALA A 272 -25.81 -16.65 -16.32
N ARG A 273 -26.95 -16.38 -15.66
CA ARG A 273 -27.23 -15.10 -14.98
C ARG A 273 -26.20 -14.67 -13.92
N HIS A 274 -25.56 -15.62 -13.25
CA HIS A 274 -24.60 -15.34 -12.18
C HIS A 274 -23.15 -15.20 -12.68
N THR A 275 -22.90 -15.29 -13.99
CA THR A 275 -21.53 -15.37 -14.53
C THR A 275 -20.93 -14.04 -14.95
N ALA A 276 -21.70 -12.94 -14.92
CA ALA A 276 -21.29 -11.64 -15.46
C ALA A 276 -19.94 -11.15 -14.91
N ARG A 277 -19.75 -11.14 -13.59
CA ARG A 277 -18.49 -10.71 -12.97
C ARG A 277 -17.31 -11.58 -13.40
N THR A 278 -17.44 -12.90 -13.25
CA THR A 278 -16.38 -13.86 -13.58
C THR A 278 -15.97 -13.79 -15.06
N ARG A 279 -16.95 -13.59 -15.93
CA ARG A 279 -16.78 -13.52 -17.38
C ARG A 279 -16.13 -12.20 -17.82
N ARG A 280 -16.54 -11.06 -17.26
CA ARG A 280 -15.84 -9.77 -17.48
C ARG A 280 -14.40 -9.81 -16.97
N TRP A 281 -14.18 -10.31 -15.76
CA TRP A 281 -12.84 -10.42 -15.19
C TRP A 281 -11.90 -11.27 -16.07
N LYS A 282 -12.43 -12.37 -16.63
CA LYS A 282 -11.68 -13.19 -17.58
C LYS A 282 -11.39 -12.45 -18.89
N LEU A 283 -12.35 -11.70 -19.42
CA LEU A 283 -12.14 -10.85 -20.59
C LEU A 283 -11.02 -9.83 -20.34
N GLU A 284 -11.02 -9.13 -19.20
CA GLU A 284 -10.00 -8.13 -18.87
C GLU A 284 -8.60 -8.74 -18.75
N ARG A 285 -8.48 -9.95 -18.18
CA ARG A 285 -7.23 -10.71 -18.17
C ARG A 285 -6.73 -11.11 -19.55
N ASP A 286 -7.65 -11.41 -20.47
CA ASP A 286 -7.32 -11.69 -21.86
C ASP A 286 -6.91 -10.40 -22.61
N LEU A 287 -7.56 -9.27 -22.34
CA LEU A 287 -7.20 -7.97 -22.91
C LEU A 287 -5.81 -7.50 -22.46
N MET A 288 -5.48 -7.66 -21.18
CA MET A 288 -4.14 -7.33 -20.67
C MET A 288 -3.06 -8.21 -21.33
N ALA A 289 -3.37 -9.47 -21.66
CA ALA A 289 -2.47 -10.35 -22.39
C ALA A 289 -2.25 -9.84 -23.83
N VAL A 290 -3.29 -9.32 -24.47
CA VAL A 290 -3.19 -8.68 -25.79
C VAL A 290 -2.34 -7.41 -25.72
N GLU A 291 -2.61 -6.49 -24.77
CA GLU A 291 -1.84 -5.26 -24.56
C GLU A 291 -0.35 -5.53 -24.40
N LYS A 292 -0.01 -6.55 -23.60
CA LYS A 292 1.37 -6.98 -23.39
C LYS A 292 2.01 -7.50 -24.68
N ARG A 293 1.27 -8.29 -25.47
CA ARG A 293 1.77 -8.86 -26.73
C ARG A 293 1.98 -7.78 -27.79
N ILE A 294 1.08 -6.81 -27.90
CA ILE A 294 1.19 -5.71 -28.87
C ILE A 294 2.05 -4.55 -28.37
N SER A 295 2.57 -4.65 -27.14
CA SER A 295 3.42 -3.64 -26.48
C SER A 295 2.81 -2.23 -26.45
N ARG A 296 1.48 -2.14 -26.38
CA ARG A 296 0.74 -0.88 -26.19
C ARG A 296 -0.57 -1.14 -25.45
N LYS A 297 -1.11 -0.10 -24.84
CA LYS A 297 -2.48 -0.15 -24.31
C LYS A 297 -3.49 -0.19 -25.45
N LEU A 298 -4.61 -0.87 -25.21
CA LEU A 298 -5.76 -0.79 -26.10
C LEU A 298 -6.34 0.63 -26.02
N SER A 299 -6.75 1.16 -27.16
CA SER A 299 -7.38 2.49 -27.20
C SER A 299 -8.77 2.45 -26.56
N PRO A 300 -9.31 3.60 -26.13
CA PRO A 300 -10.69 3.67 -25.65
C PRO A 300 -11.70 3.09 -26.64
N ASP A 301 -11.49 3.28 -27.95
CA ASP A 301 -12.36 2.75 -29.00
C ASP A 301 -12.28 1.22 -29.09
N GLU A 302 -11.08 0.64 -29.00
CA GLU A 302 -10.88 -0.82 -28.98
C GLU A 302 -11.54 -1.46 -27.76
N LEU A 303 -11.40 -0.82 -26.59
CA LEU A 303 -12.04 -1.26 -25.36
C LEU A 303 -13.56 -1.16 -25.45
N MET A 304 -14.09 -0.05 -26.00
CA MET A 304 -15.53 0.16 -26.14
C MET A 304 -16.16 -0.84 -27.10
N LYS A 305 -15.56 -1.04 -28.29
CA LYS A 305 -16.01 -2.05 -29.27
C LYS A 305 -16.02 -3.45 -28.67
N THR A 306 -14.97 -3.82 -27.93
CA THR A 306 -14.86 -5.11 -27.26
C THR A 306 -15.95 -5.28 -26.19
N PHE A 307 -16.15 -4.25 -25.37
CA PHE A 307 -17.19 -4.25 -24.34
C PHE A 307 -18.59 -4.35 -24.95
N ASP A 308 -18.88 -3.59 -26.00
CA ASP A 308 -20.17 -3.60 -26.66
C ASP A 308 -20.50 -4.98 -27.22
N GLU A 309 -19.51 -5.64 -27.82
CA GLU A 309 -19.69 -6.99 -28.32
C GLU A 309 -19.90 -8.01 -27.18
N TRP A 310 -19.17 -7.86 -26.08
CA TRP A 310 -19.35 -8.70 -24.90
C TRP A 310 -20.74 -8.50 -24.27
N HIS A 311 -21.18 -7.24 -24.13
CA HIS A 311 -22.46 -6.86 -23.55
C HIS A 311 -23.61 -7.36 -24.42
N ARG A 312 -23.54 -7.12 -25.74
CA ARG A 312 -24.51 -7.59 -26.74
C ARG A 312 -24.66 -9.11 -26.68
N THR A 313 -23.55 -9.85 -26.65
CA THR A 313 -23.57 -11.31 -26.60
C THR A 313 -24.04 -11.83 -25.25
N SER A 314 -23.72 -11.14 -24.16
CA SER A 314 -24.11 -11.51 -22.80
C SER A 314 -25.54 -11.13 -22.44
N HIS A 315 -26.17 -10.23 -23.20
CA HIS A 315 -27.44 -9.57 -22.86
C HIS A 315 -28.56 -10.52 -22.36
N PRO A 316 -28.80 -11.70 -22.96
CA PRO A 316 -29.82 -12.64 -22.47
C PRO A 316 -29.60 -13.15 -21.03
N HIS A 317 -28.38 -13.03 -20.53
CA HIS A 317 -27.94 -13.50 -19.24
C HIS A 317 -27.55 -12.37 -18.28
N LEU A 318 -27.68 -11.10 -18.66
CA LEU A 318 -27.40 -9.99 -17.75
C LEU A 318 -28.59 -9.73 -16.81
N ASP A 319 -28.31 -9.14 -15.65
CA ASP A 319 -29.33 -8.68 -14.71
C ASP A 319 -30.15 -7.55 -15.36
N PRO A 320 -31.48 -7.73 -15.55
CA PRO A 320 -32.32 -6.72 -16.19
C PRO A 320 -32.45 -5.43 -15.36
N LYS A 321 -32.09 -5.45 -14.07
CA LYS A 321 -32.08 -4.25 -13.22
C LYS A 321 -30.85 -3.37 -13.43
N LYS A 322 -29.82 -3.88 -14.10
CA LYS A 322 -28.57 -3.16 -14.36
C LYS A 322 -28.55 -2.66 -15.79
N THR A 323 -28.15 -1.42 -15.95
CA THR A 323 -28.00 -0.75 -17.23
C THR A 323 -26.70 -1.17 -17.91
N ARG A 324 -26.60 -0.93 -19.23
CA ARG A 324 -25.34 -1.09 -19.97
C ARG A 324 -24.19 -0.34 -19.28
N ASP A 325 -24.47 0.86 -18.78
CA ASP A 325 -23.46 1.74 -18.18
C ASP A 325 -22.98 1.21 -16.82
N ASP A 326 -23.82 0.52 -16.05
CA ASP A 326 -23.39 -0.21 -14.85
C ASP A 326 -22.36 -1.30 -15.17
N TYR A 327 -22.55 -2.00 -16.30
CA TYR A 327 -21.59 -3.01 -16.75
C TYR A 327 -20.32 -2.38 -17.34
N LEU A 328 -20.44 -1.25 -18.03
CA LEU A 328 -19.32 -0.52 -18.62
C LEU A 328 -18.42 0.09 -17.54
N GLY A 329 -19.01 0.76 -16.55
CA GLY A 329 -18.28 1.32 -15.41
C GLY A 329 -17.51 0.24 -14.65
N ALA A 330 -18.13 -0.93 -14.45
CA ALA A 330 -17.45 -2.06 -13.85
C ALA A 330 -16.33 -2.62 -14.73
N PHE A 331 -16.55 -2.81 -16.03
CA PHE A 331 -15.53 -3.28 -16.97
C PHE A 331 -14.28 -2.38 -16.98
N LEU A 332 -14.45 -1.06 -17.07
CA LEU A 332 -13.33 -0.11 -17.07
C LEU A 332 -12.61 -0.07 -15.71
N ALA A 333 -13.36 -0.11 -14.61
CA ALA A 333 -12.79 -0.10 -13.26
C ALA A 333 -12.06 -1.41 -12.91
N GLU A 334 -12.54 -2.55 -13.42
CA GLU A 334 -11.96 -3.87 -13.20
C GLU A 334 -10.72 -4.09 -14.08
N LEU A 335 -10.69 -3.57 -15.32
CA LEU A 335 -9.51 -3.61 -16.19
C LEU A 335 -8.26 -3.00 -15.53
N GLY A 336 -8.39 -1.88 -14.82
CA GLY A 336 -7.31 -1.25 -14.07
C GLY A 336 -6.78 -2.07 -12.87
N LYS A 337 -7.50 -3.11 -12.45
CA LYS A 337 -7.13 -4.00 -11.34
C LYS A 337 -6.41 -5.26 -11.79
N VAL A 338 -6.41 -5.55 -13.09
CA VAL A 338 -5.78 -6.76 -13.61
C VAL A 338 -4.26 -6.64 -13.51
N ARG A 339 -3.63 -7.57 -12.77
CA ARG A 339 -2.17 -7.62 -12.55
C ARG A 339 -1.48 -8.77 -13.27
N VAL A 340 -2.21 -9.85 -13.50
CA VAL A 340 -1.68 -11.08 -14.08
C VAL A 340 -2.47 -11.40 -15.34
N PRO A 341 -1.88 -11.19 -16.53
CA PRO A 341 -2.48 -11.60 -17.78
C PRO A 341 -2.86 -13.08 -17.75
N THR A 342 -3.80 -13.47 -18.62
CA THR A 342 -4.04 -14.90 -18.85
C THR A 342 -2.75 -15.58 -19.33
N GLY A 343 -2.36 -16.68 -18.67
CA GLY A 343 -1.19 -17.51 -19.04
C GLY A 343 -0.07 -17.58 -17.99
N GLU A 344 0.09 -16.56 -17.14
CA GLU A 344 1.24 -16.48 -16.21
C GLU A 344 1.04 -17.26 -14.88
N GLY A 345 -0.20 -17.47 -14.43
CA GLY A 345 -0.50 -18.22 -13.19
C GLY A 345 -0.41 -19.75 -13.32
N GLU A 346 -0.40 -20.29 -14.53
CA GLU A 346 -0.35 -21.74 -14.79
C GLU A 346 1.08 -22.29 -14.83
N ALA A 347 2.09 -21.43 -15.02
CA ALA A 347 3.50 -21.84 -15.07
C ALA A 347 4.00 -22.43 -13.74
N LEU A 348 3.63 -21.81 -12.61
CA LEU A 348 4.00 -22.30 -11.28
C LEU A 348 3.34 -23.66 -10.98
N LYS A 349 2.07 -23.84 -11.33
CA LYS A 349 1.37 -25.12 -11.12
C LYS A 349 2.03 -26.24 -11.92
N ARG A 350 2.36 -25.99 -13.19
CA ARG A 350 3.10 -26.95 -14.03
C ARG A 350 4.47 -27.25 -13.46
N ALA A 351 5.19 -26.23 -12.98
CA ALA A 351 6.51 -26.42 -12.40
C ALA A 351 6.47 -27.28 -11.13
N LEU A 352 5.49 -27.06 -10.24
CA LEU A 352 5.29 -27.88 -9.05
C LEU A 352 4.94 -29.34 -9.38
N ALA A 353 4.12 -29.58 -10.41
CA ALA A 353 3.85 -30.94 -10.88
C ALA A 353 5.08 -31.63 -11.49
N GLY A 354 5.97 -30.85 -12.14
CA GLY A 354 7.21 -31.34 -12.74
C GLY A 354 8.23 -31.87 -11.73
N ILE A 355 8.24 -31.37 -10.48
CA ILE A 355 9.18 -31.79 -9.43
C ILE A 355 9.13 -33.30 -9.20
N SER A 356 7.93 -33.89 -9.15
CA SER A 356 7.75 -35.33 -8.93
C SER A 356 7.92 -36.17 -10.19
N THR A 357 8.00 -35.54 -11.36
CA THR A 357 8.04 -36.23 -12.66
C THR A 357 9.45 -36.64 -13.05
N TYR A 358 10.45 -35.87 -12.62
CA TYR A 358 11.86 -36.08 -12.98
C TYR A 358 12.72 -36.28 -11.73
N PRO A 359 13.86 -36.99 -11.84
CA PRO A 359 14.80 -37.12 -10.74
C PRO A 359 15.20 -35.76 -10.18
N LEU A 360 15.28 -35.68 -8.85
CA LEU A 360 15.69 -34.46 -8.18
C LEU A 360 17.17 -34.14 -8.50
N PRO A 361 17.53 -32.88 -8.80
CA PRO A 361 18.89 -32.52 -9.14
C PRO A 361 19.88 -32.83 -8.01
N GLU A 362 21.07 -33.31 -8.36
CA GLU A 362 22.21 -33.35 -7.45
C GLU A 362 22.75 -31.94 -7.22
N ILE A 363 23.11 -31.62 -5.98
CA ILE A 363 23.63 -30.30 -5.63
C ILE A 363 25.16 -30.35 -5.65
N PRO A 364 25.84 -29.53 -6.48
CA PRO A 364 27.30 -29.50 -6.56
C PRO A 364 27.94 -29.27 -5.19
N GLY A 365 28.99 -30.05 -4.88
CA GLY A 365 29.68 -29.99 -3.59
C GLY A 365 28.89 -30.53 -2.40
N ARG A 366 27.69 -31.08 -2.63
CA ARG A 366 26.83 -31.66 -1.58
C ARG A 366 26.01 -32.85 -2.11
N PRO A 367 26.64 -34.01 -2.36
CA PRO A 367 25.96 -35.20 -2.87
C PRO A 367 24.88 -35.76 -1.91
N ASP A 368 24.99 -35.46 -0.62
CA ASP A 368 24.04 -35.83 0.44
C ASP A 368 23.03 -34.70 0.77
N ALA A 369 22.79 -33.77 -0.16
CA ALA A 369 21.89 -32.65 0.07
C ALA A 369 20.48 -33.11 0.48
N PRO A 370 19.88 -32.47 1.51
CA PRO A 370 18.53 -32.79 1.95
C PRO A 370 17.53 -32.78 0.79
N GLU A 371 16.54 -33.67 0.83
CA GLU A 371 15.53 -33.76 -0.23
C GLU A 371 14.81 -32.42 -0.45
N SER A 372 14.54 -31.68 0.63
CA SER A 372 13.97 -30.32 0.54
C SER A 372 14.82 -29.34 -0.28
N TRP A 373 16.14 -29.44 -0.26
CA TRP A 373 17.02 -28.62 -1.10
C TRP A 373 16.94 -29.04 -2.56
N ARG A 374 16.94 -30.36 -2.79
CA ARG A 374 16.86 -30.93 -4.14
C ARG A 374 15.48 -30.67 -4.77
N SER A 375 14.40 -30.68 -4.00
CA SER A 375 13.05 -30.30 -4.46
C SER A 375 12.95 -28.82 -4.82
N VAL A 376 13.56 -27.92 -4.03
CA VAL A 376 13.63 -26.48 -4.38
C VAL A 376 14.46 -26.28 -5.64
N ALA A 377 15.60 -26.96 -5.77
CA ALA A 377 16.41 -26.93 -7.00
C ALA A 377 15.64 -27.47 -8.23
N ALA A 378 14.83 -28.53 -8.05
CA ALA A 378 13.96 -29.05 -9.10
C ALA A 378 12.91 -28.02 -9.52
N LEU A 379 12.27 -27.32 -8.58
CA LEU A 379 11.32 -26.24 -8.91
C LEU A 379 11.98 -25.14 -9.76
N HIS A 380 13.21 -24.76 -9.41
CA HIS A 380 14.01 -23.80 -10.19
C HIS A 380 14.32 -24.31 -11.61
N ARG A 381 14.64 -25.61 -11.78
CA ARG A 381 14.82 -26.25 -13.09
C ARG A 381 13.55 -26.18 -13.93
N GLU A 382 12.40 -26.56 -13.36
CA GLU A 382 11.13 -26.59 -14.09
C GLU A 382 10.64 -25.19 -14.50
N LEU A 383 10.89 -24.17 -13.67
CA LEU A 383 10.59 -22.77 -14.02
C LEU A 383 11.53 -22.24 -15.09
N ALA A 384 12.80 -22.63 -15.06
CA ALA A 384 13.78 -22.27 -16.09
C ALA A 384 13.41 -22.88 -17.45
N GLY A 385 13.03 -24.17 -17.48
CA GLY A 385 12.61 -24.87 -18.71
C GLY A 385 11.34 -24.29 -19.34
N GLN A 386 10.48 -23.65 -18.54
CA GLN A 386 9.29 -22.93 -19.03
C GLN A 386 9.58 -21.49 -19.48
N SER A 387 10.79 -20.97 -19.26
CA SER A 387 11.16 -19.60 -19.61
C SER A 387 11.91 -19.55 -20.94
N ALA A 388 11.48 -18.63 -21.83
CA ALA A 388 12.10 -18.42 -23.14
C ALA A 388 13.58 -17.98 -23.08
N ASN A 389 14.04 -17.41 -21.96
CA ASN A 389 15.42 -16.93 -21.80
C ASN A 389 16.10 -17.51 -20.54
N GLY A 390 15.51 -18.54 -19.93
CA GLY A 390 15.99 -19.16 -18.69
C GLY A 390 15.90 -18.28 -17.44
N ARG A 391 15.26 -17.10 -17.51
CA ARG A 391 15.00 -16.22 -16.38
C ARG A 391 13.56 -16.33 -15.92
N TYR A 392 13.34 -16.33 -14.62
CA TYR A 392 11.99 -16.51 -14.06
C TYR A 392 11.90 -15.86 -12.69
N PHE A 393 10.67 -15.64 -12.24
CA PHE A 393 10.38 -15.06 -10.94
C PHE A 393 9.90 -16.14 -9.99
N LEU A 394 10.43 -16.16 -8.76
CA LEU A 394 9.97 -17.05 -7.70
C LEU A 394 9.92 -16.33 -6.36
N SER A 395 8.78 -16.40 -5.67
CA SER A 395 8.65 -15.88 -4.31
C SER A 395 9.09 -16.93 -3.29
N CYS A 396 9.54 -16.52 -2.10
CA CYS A 396 9.91 -17.47 -1.05
C CYS A 396 8.70 -18.30 -0.56
N ARG A 397 7.47 -17.76 -0.66
CA ARG A 397 6.24 -18.48 -0.35
C ARG A 397 5.93 -19.56 -1.38
N ASP A 398 6.20 -19.29 -2.66
CA ASP A 398 6.02 -20.29 -3.72
C ASP A 398 7.14 -21.32 -3.72
N ALA A 399 8.38 -20.91 -3.41
CA ALA A 399 9.49 -21.83 -3.23
C ALA A 399 9.23 -22.83 -2.09
N ALA A 400 8.59 -22.39 -1.00
CA ALA A 400 8.19 -23.25 0.11
C ALA A 400 7.22 -24.37 -0.30
N LYS A 401 6.47 -24.21 -1.40
CA LYS A 401 5.56 -25.24 -1.92
C LYS A 401 6.29 -26.43 -2.57
N ALA A 402 7.60 -26.33 -2.80
CA ALA A 402 8.38 -27.38 -3.43
C ALA A 402 8.51 -28.65 -2.57
N HIS A 403 8.37 -28.54 -1.24
CA HIS A 403 8.52 -29.68 -0.33
C HIS A 403 7.59 -29.55 0.90
N PRO A 404 6.89 -30.61 1.33
CA PRO A 404 6.07 -30.60 2.53
C PRO A 404 6.86 -30.19 3.79
N GLY A 405 6.27 -29.37 4.65
CA GLY A 405 6.90 -28.91 5.90
C GLY A 405 7.93 -27.79 5.73
N LEU A 406 8.18 -27.32 4.51
CA LEU A 406 9.06 -26.18 4.26
C LEU A 406 8.29 -24.86 4.46
N ASN A 407 8.83 -23.96 5.27
CA ASN A 407 8.29 -22.60 5.44
C ASN A 407 9.03 -21.58 4.57
N LYS A 408 8.48 -20.36 4.43
CA LYS A 408 9.04 -19.30 3.57
C LYS A 408 10.48 -18.91 3.92
N ASP A 409 10.85 -18.91 5.20
CA ASP A 409 12.17 -18.45 5.67
C ASP A 409 13.23 -19.54 5.44
N SER A 410 12.83 -20.79 5.61
CA SER A 410 13.64 -21.97 5.27
C SER A 410 13.85 -22.04 3.75
N ALA A 411 12.80 -21.82 2.95
CA ALA A 411 12.91 -21.77 1.49
C ALA A 411 13.83 -20.63 1.02
N ASN A 412 13.74 -19.45 1.66
CA ASN A 412 14.66 -18.34 1.38
C ASN A 412 16.12 -18.71 1.70
N THR A 413 16.34 -19.36 2.85
CA THR A 413 17.68 -19.84 3.25
C THR A 413 18.24 -20.84 2.25
N ILE A 414 17.40 -21.77 1.76
CA ILE A 414 17.77 -22.73 0.71
C ILE A 414 18.13 -22.00 -0.59
N ASN A 415 17.32 -21.03 -1.04
CA ASN A 415 17.62 -20.26 -2.26
C ASN A 415 18.97 -19.54 -2.15
N LEU A 416 19.28 -18.93 -1.01
CA LEU A 416 20.58 -18.29 -0.78
C LEU A 416 21.73 -19.29 -0.80
N ALA A 417 21.51 -20.50 -0.28
CA ALA A 417 22.51 -21.57 -0.34
C ALA A 417 22.72 -22.10 -1.77
N LEU A 418 21.63 -22.30 -2.54
CA LEU A 418 21.68 -22.73 -3.93
C LEU A 418 22.36 -21.69 -4.84
N ASP A 419 22.16 -20.39 -4.57
CA ASP A 419 22.87 -19.30 -5.26
C ASP A 419 24.38 -19.37 -4.99
N ARG A 420 24.78 -19.58 -3.72
CA ARG A 420 26.19 -19.75 -3.34
C ARG A 420 26.84 -21.00 -3.92
N LEU A 421 26.08 -22.09 -4.06
CA LEU A 421 26.55 -23.36 -4.62
C LEU A 421 26.53 -23.38 -6.16
N GLY A 422 26.13 -22.29 -6.81
CA GLY A 422 26.13 -22.18 -8.27
C GLY A 422 25.04 -23.00 -8.96
N VAL A 423 23.98 -23.37 -8.24
CA VAL A 423 22.81 -24.07 -8.81
C VAL A 423 21.85 -23.07 -9.47
N ILE A 424 21.69 -21.91 -8.84
CA ILE A 424 20.89 -20.79 -9.34
C ILE A 424 21.70 -19.50 -9.28
N LYS A 425 21.21 -18.46 -9.94
CA LYS A 425 21.68 -17.09 -9.78
C LYS A 425 20.53 -16.17 -9.42
N LEU A 426 20.62 -15.47 -8.29
CA LEU A 426 19.75 -14.35 -7.95
C LEU A 426 20.15 -13.13 -8.80
N LEU A 427 19.33 -12.79 -9.78
CA LEU A 427 19.57 -11.66 -10.69
C LEU A 427 19.03 -10.36 -10.12
N ARG A 428 17.84 -10.42 -9.52
CA ARG A 428 17.19 -9.28 -8.88
C ARG A 428 16.53 -9.71 -7.59
N VAL A 429 16.93 -9.07 -6.49
CA VAL A 429 16.29 -9.30 -5.19
C VAL A 429 14.85 -8.81 -5.26
N GLY A 430 13.93 -9.72 -4.94
CA GLY A 430 12.52 -9.42 -4.77
C GLY A 430 12.25 -8.71 -3.45
N ASN A 431 11.12 -8.04 -3.35
CA ASN A 431 10.81 -7.28 -2.13
C ASN A 431 10.14 -8.21 -1.12
N ALA A 432 10.69 -8.32 0.10
CA ALA A 432 10.25 -9.27 1.15
C ALA A 432 8.85 -8.98 1.74
N ARG A 433 8.17 -7.95 1.25
CA ARG A 433 6.84 -7.57 1.72
C ARG A 433 5.76 -8.45 1.03
N PRO A 434 4.57 -8.69 1.62
CA PRO A 434 3.50 -9.47 0.97
C PRO A 434 3.25 -9.07 -0.51
N GLY A 435 2.83 -9.97 -1.40
CA GLY A 435 2.71 -9.62 -2.83
C GLY A 435 3.97 -9.06 -3.54
N GLY A 436 5.11 -8.83 -2.87
CA GLY A 436 6.32 -8.19 -3.37
C GLY A 436 6.77 -8.80 -4.69
N ASN A 437 7.49 -8.02 -5.51
CA ASN A 437 8.03 -8.59 -6.74
C ASN A 437 8.85 -9.80 -6.34
N ALA A 438 8.49 -10.97 -6.86
CA ALA A 438 9.24 -12.17 -6.65
C ALA A 438 10.70 -11.93 -7.09
N SER A 439 11.63 -12.60 -6.44
CA SER A 439 13.04 -12.52 -6.83
C SER A 439 13.19 -13.08 -8.24
N GLU A 440 13.98 -12.40 -9.06
CA GLU A 440 14.32 -12.88 -10.40
C GLU A 440 15.53 -13.80 -10.30
N PHE A 441 15.39 -15.00 -10.84
CA PHE A 441 16.42 -16.02 -10.82
C PHE A 441 16.75 -16.52 -12.23
N ARG A 442 17.92 -17.17 -12.31
CA ARG A 442 18.33 -18.01 -13.43
C ARG A 442 18.81 -19.35 -12.90
N PHE A 443 18.46 -20.45 -13.55
CA PHE A 443 19.03 -21.77 -13.24
C PHE A 443 20.36 -21.94 -13.99
N LEU A 444 21.38 -22.47 -13.32
CA LEU A 444 22.75 -22.51 -13.84
C LEU A 444 23.22 -23.91 -14.25
N MET A 445 22.54 -24.97 -13.81
CA MET A 445 22.86 -26.34 -14.20
C MET A 445 22.25 -26.67 -15.57
N PRO A 446 22.76 -27.69 -16.29
CA PRO A 446 22.15 -28.17 -17.51
C PRO A 446 20.67 -28.53 -17.29
N LEU A 447 19.81 -28.11 -18.23
CA LEU A 447 18.38 -28.40 -18.21
C LEU A 447 18.06 -29.76 -18.82
#